data_AF-A0A534ALE8-F1
#
_entry.id   AF-A0A534ALE8-F1
#
_cell.length_a   1.000
_cell.length_b   1.000
_cell.length_c   1.000
_cell.angle_alpha   90.00
_cell.angle_beta   90.00
_cell.angle_gamma   90.00
#
_symmetry.space_group_name_H-M   'P 1'
#
loop_
_entity.id
_entity.type
_entity.pdbx_description
1 polymer ?
#
loop_
_entity_poly.entity_id
_entity_poly.type
_entity_poly.pdbx_seq_one_letter_code
_entity_poly.pdbx_strand_id
1 'polypeptide(L)'
;AELGFKQLALQYPQFAAPLVNLAILQRKAGHLDQAEETLKSAVAHEPASAVAWSELGATQRLRGEFKDAASSYERAIAADAHYAPAWRNLGVLSDLYLADPGRALTAFEHYQQLTGEDKPVSGWIAELRQRLGMPLKRPAPAAPANGNPGDAAPTNGNPGDAAPTTAPGAPASEPRAAPEPASQPAPGDGVASSGGSVSRAGG
;
A
#
# COMPACT_ATOMS: atom_id res chain seq x y z
N ALA A 1 18.61 17.84 -12.58
CA ALA A 1 17.91 17.82 -11.28
C ALA A 1 18.76 17.16 -10.19
N GLU A 2 19.26 15.94 -10.41
CA GLU A 2 20.08 15.17 -9.43
C GLU A 2 21.30 15.94 -8.89
N LEU A 3 22.10 16.54 -9.78
CA LEU A 3 23.27 17.35 -9.39
C LEU A 3 22.88 18.56 -8.50
N GLY A 4 21.72 19.15 -8.72
CA GLY A 4 21.22 20.28 -7.92
C GLY A 4 20.84 19.87 -6.51
N PHE A 5 20.14 18.75 -6.35
CA PHE A 5 19.80 18.23 -5.02
C PHE A 5 21.03 17.73 -4.26
N LYS A 6 22.00 17.13 -4.96
CA LYS A 6 23.29 16.77 -4.35
C LYS A 6 24.02 17.98 -3.80
N GLN A 7 24.05 19.10 -4.53
CA GLN A 7 24.63 20.34 -4.03
C GLN A 7 23.87 20.91 -2.83
N LEU A 8 22.53 20.89 -2.86
CA LEU A 8 21.71 21.34 -1.73
C LEU A 8 21.91 20.48 -0.48
N ALA A 9 22.02 19.15 -0.63
CA ALA A 9 22.30 18.25 0.47
C ALA A 9 23.67 18.53 1.12
N LEU A 10 24.66 18.97 0.33
CA LEU A 10 25.97 19.37 0.86
C LEU A 10 25.94 20.73 1.56
N GLN A 11 25.13 21.67 1.07
CA GLN A 11 25.01 23.02 1.66
C GLN A 11 24.14 23.03 2.92
N TYR A 12 23.18 22.12 3.02
CA TYR A 12 22.25 22.04 4.14
C TYR A 12 22.14 20.60 4.68
N PRO A 13 23.24 20.05 5.23
CA PRO A 13 23.28 18.65 5.67
C PRO A 13 22.30 18.33 6.81
N GLN A 14 21.84 19.35 7.55
CA GLN A 14 20.90 19.19 8.66
C GLN A 14 19.45 18.95 8.23
N PHE A 15 19.09 19.19 6.95
CA PHE A 15 17.73 19.00 6.48
C PHE A 15 17.62 17.71 5.66
N ALA A 16 16.62 16.89 5.97
CA ALA A 16 16.36 15.67 5.23
C ALA A 16 15.84 15.94 3.81
N ALA A 17 15.15 17.06 3.57
CA ALA A 17 14.42 17.29 2.32
C ALA A 17 15.29 17.20 1.03
N PRO A 18 16.50 17.78 0.94
CA PRO A 18 17.36 17.60 -0.23
C PRO A 18 17.81 16.15 -0.45
N LEU A 19 18.14 15.43 0.63
CA LEU A 19 18.54 14.02 0.58
C LEU A 19 17.36 13.12 0.16
N VAL A 20 16.17 13.39 0.66
CA VAL A 20 14.93 12.71 0.24
C VAL A 20 14.68 12.90 -1.25
N ASN A 21 14.78 14.13 -1.76
CA ASN A 21 14.58 14.40 -3.19
C ASN A 21 15.63 13.71 -4.06
N LEU A 22 16.89 13.68 -3.62
CA LEU A 22 17.95 12.94 -4.30
C LEU A 22 17.65 11.45 -4.36
N ALA A 23 17.25 10.85 -3.22
CA ALA A 23 16.91 9.44 -3.16
C ALA A 23 15.70 9.07 -4.03
N ILE A 24 14.68 9.93 -4.10
CA ILE A 24 13.53 9.73 -5.00
C ILE A 24 13.99 9.68 -6.47
N LEU A 25 14.95 10.53 -6.87
CA LEU A 25 15.51 10.51 -8.22
C LEU A 25 16.33 9.25 -8.49
N GLN A 26 17.20 8.85 -7.55
CA GLN A 26 17.97 7.61 -7.64
C GLN A 26 17.06 6.39 -7.77
N ARG A 27 16.01 6.31 -6.95
CA ARG A 27 15.01 5.25 -7.00
C ARG A 27 14.28 5.20 -8.34
N LYS A 28 13.88 6.37 -8.88
CA LYS A 28 13.28 6.48 -10.22
C LYS A 28 14.23 6.04 -11.34
N ALA A 29 15.54 6.19 -11.14
CA ALA A 29 16.58 5.71 -12.04
C ALA A 29 16.93 4.21 -11.85
N GLY A 30 16.29 3.52 -10.89
CA GLY A 30 16.55 2.11 -10.59
C GLY A 30 17.74 1.87 -9.65
N HIS A 31 18.41 2.91 -9.16
CA HIS A 31 19.55 2.81 -8.25
C HIS A 31 19.08 2.64 -6.79
N LEU A 32 18.41 1.52 -6.49
CA LEU A 32 17.76 1.30 -5.19
C LEU A 32 18.74 1.32 -4.01
N ASP A 33 19.94 0.75 -4.17
CA ASP A 33 20.96 0.72 -3.11
C ASP A 33 21.43 2.15 -2.74
N GLN A 34 21.69 2.98 -3.75
CA GLN A 34 22.09 4.38 -3.54
C GLN A 34 20.98 5.21 -2.91
N ALA A 35 19.73 4.97 -3.33
CA ALA A 35 18.57 5.64 -2.76
C ALA A 35 18.44 5.32 -1.26
N GLU A 36 18.64 4.06 -0.89
CA GLU A 36 18.59 3.65 0.51
C GLU A 36 19.70 4.27 1.35
N GLU A 37 20.95 4.25 0.88
CA GLU A 37 22.07 4.90 1.58
C GLU A 37 21.82 6.40 1.78
N THR A 38 21.30 7.06 0.75
CA THR A 38 20.94 8.49 0.81
C THR A 38 19.83 8.75 1.83
N LEU A 39 18.83 7.86 1.91
CA LEU A 39 17.74 7.97 2.89
C LEU A 39 18.19 7.62 4.31
N LYS A 40 19.10 6.67 4.49
CA LYS A 40 19.74 6.39 5.79
C LYS A 40 20.50 7.62 6.30
N SER A 41 21.18 8.34 5.41
CA SER A 41 21.79 9.62 5.76
C SER A 41 20.73 10.66 6.15
N ALA A 42 19.63 10.77 5.39
CA ALA A 42 18.55 11.72 5.68
C ALA A 42 17.95 11.51 7.09
N VAL A 43 17.66 10.27 7.47
CA VAL A 43 17.10 9.96 8.80
C VAL A 43 18.14 10.06 9.93
N ALA A 44 19.43 9.95 9.63
CA ALA A 44 20.49 10.21 10.61
C ALA A 44 20.63 11.70 10.92
N HIS A 45 20.46 12.56 9.91
CA HIS A 45 20.50 14.01 10.07
C HIS A 45 19.21 14.57 10.69
N GLU A 46 18.06 14.04 10.31
CA GLU A 46 16.75 14.48 10.82
C GLU A 46 15.89 13.27 11.24
N PRO A 47 16.12 12.69 12.43
CA PRO A 47 15.39 11.50 12.90
C PRO A 47 13.88 11.71 13.07
N ALA A 48 13.43 12.95 13.17
CA ALA A 48 12.02 13.33 13.28
C ALA A 48 11.32 13.51 11.91
N SER A 49 12.02 13.28 10.80
CA SER A 49 11.44 13.43 9.46
C SER A 49 10.59 12.21 9.10
N ALA A 50 9.26 12.31 9.28
CA ALA A 50 8.31 11.27 8.87
C ALA A 50 8.40 10.96 7.37
N VAL A 51 8.66 11.98 6.54
CA VAL A 51 8.84 11.84 5.09
C VAL A 51 10.07 10.98 4.79
N ALA A 52 11.23 11.26 5.42
CA ALA A 52 12.45 10.51 5.17
C ALA A 52 12.31 9.02 5.57
N TRP A 53 11.70 8.75 6.73
CA TRP A 53 11.41 7.39 7.17
C TRP A 53 10.44 6.66 6.23
N SER A 54 9.39 7.33 5.76
CA SER A 54 8.45 6.74 4.81
C SER A 54 9.09 6.45 3.46
N GLU A 55 9.95 7.34 2.97
CA GLU A 55 10.68 7.12 1.71
C GLU A 55 11.73 6.01 1.84
N LEU A 56 12.37 5.88 3.00
CA LEU A 56 13.26 4.75 3.32
C LEU A 56 12.49 3.43 3.27
N GLY A 57 11.33 3.37 3.95
CA GLY A 57 10.49 2.18 3.93
C GLY A 57 9.99 1.81 2.52
N ALA A 58 9.64 2.81 1.71
CA ALA A 58 9.25 2.58 0.31
C ALA A 58 10.39 2.01 -0.53
N THR A 59 11.62 2.49 -0.32
CA THR A 59 12.80 1.98 -1.02
C THR A 59 13.13 0.55 -0.59
N GLN A 60 13.14 0.28 0.72
CA GLN A 60 13.37 -1.07 1.28
C GLN A 60 12.32 -2.08 0.80
N ARG A 61 11.04 -1.68 0.73
CA ARG A 61 9.98 -2.53 0.18
C ARG A 61 10.23 -2.92 -1.28
N LEU A 62 10.72 -1.99 -2.11
CA LEU A 62 11.08 -2.30 -3.51
C LEU A 62 12.29 -3.25 -3.60
N ARG A 63 13.19 -3.22 -2.62
CA ARG A 63 14.32 -4.15 -2.50
C ARG A 63 13.93 -5.52 -1.92
N GLY A 64 12.69 -5.70 -1.46
CA GLY A 64 12.22 -6.93 -0.82
C GLY A 64 12.55 -7.03 0.68
N GLU A 65 13.07 -5.96 1.28
CA GLU A 65 13.46 -5.89 2.69
C GLU A 65 12.26 -5.56 3.57
N PHE A 66 11.27 -6.45 3.59
CA PHE A 66 9.94 -6.14 4.14
C PHE A 66 9.93 -5.85 5.65
N LYS A 67 10.81 -6.50 6.43
CA LYS A 67 10.92 -6.24 7.87
C LYS A 67 11.48 -4.85 8.16
N ASP A 68 12.52 -4.46 7.43
CA ASP A 68 13.12 -3.13 7.57
C ASP A 68 12.16 -2.04 7.08
N ALA A 69 11.45 -2.30 5.98
CA ALA A 69 10.41 -1.41 5.48
C ALA A 69 9.31 -1.15 6.51
N ALA A 70 8.84 -2.21 7.19
CA ALA A 70 7.85 -2.07 8.27
C ALA A 70 8.39 -1.21 9.41
N SER A 71 9.63 -1.45 9.84
CA SER A 71 10.27 -0.66 10.89
C SER A 71 10.46 0.81 10.51
N SER A 72 10.77 1.08 9.24
CA SER A 72 10.87 2.45 8.72
C SER A 72 9.50 3.14 8.69
N TYR A 73 8.43 2.47 8.27
CA TYR A 73 7.08 3.04 8.33
C TYR A 73 6.60 3.28 9.77
N GLU A 74 6.89 2.38 10.70
CA GLU A 74 6.61 2.58 12.13
C GLU A 74 7.34 3.81 12.68
N ARG A 75 8.60 4.02 12.31
CA ARG A 75 9.35 5.23 12.69
C ARG A 75 8.76 6.49 12.06
N ALA A 76 8.27 6.43 10.83
CA ALA A 76 7.56 7.54 10.20
C ALA A 76 6.29 7.93 10.99
N ILE A 77 5.51 6.92 11.41
CA ILE A 77 4.31 7.10 12.23
C ILE A 77 4.66 7.65 13.62
N ALA A 78 5.74 7.17 14.23
CA ALA A 78 6.21 7.68 15.52
C ALA A 78 6.70 9.13 15.45
N ALA A 79 7.30 9.52 14.32
CA ALA A 79 7.74 10.89 14.07
C ALA A 79 6.54 11.84 13.82
N ASP A 80 5.54 11.40 13.05
CA ASP A 80 4.28 12.11 12.86
C ASP A 80 3.11 11.14 12.65
N ALA A 81 2.26 11.02 13.67
CA ALA A 81 1.10 10.14 13.64
C ALA A 81 0.03 10.57 12.61
N HIS A 82 0.05 11.84 12.16
CA HIS A 82 -0.86 12.37 11.15
C HIS A 82 -0.29 12.26 9.73
N TYR A 83 0.91 11.71 9.56
CA TYR A 83 1.51 11.49 8.24
C TYR A 83 0.87 10.28 7.53
N ALA A 84 -0.30 10.54 6.92
CA ALA A 84 -1.14 9.53 6.26
C ALA A 84 -0.38 8.57 5.30
N PRO A 85 0.59 9.01 4.47
CA PRO A 85 1.29 8.10 3.55
C PRO A 85 1.97 6.92 4.26
N ALA A 86 2.49 7.09 5.48
CA ALA A 86 3.11 6.00 6.22
C ALA A 86 2.10 4.92 6.62
N TRP A 87 0.91 5.31 7.09
CA TRP A 87 -0.18 4.39 7.41
C TRP A 87 -0.63 3.59 6.19
N ARG A 88 -0.85 4.25 5.05
CA ARG A 88 -1.23 3.57 3.80
C ARG A 88 -0.16 2.58 3.35
N ASN A 89 1.10 2.99 3.36
CA ASN A 89 2.20 2.15 2.91
C ASN A 89 2.42 0.97 3.85
N LEU A 90 2.25 1.16 5.16
CA LEU A 90 2.30 0.07 6.12
C LEU A 90 1.16 -0.93 5.91
N GLY A 91 -0.05 -0.45 5.62
CA GLY A 91 -1.19 -1.31 5.29
C GLY A 91 -0.92 -2.19 4.07
N VAL A 92 -0.45 -1.58 2.98
CA VAL A 92 -0.07 -2.30 1.75
C VAL A 92 1.04 -3.31 2.01
N LEU A 93 2.07 -2.92 2.77
CA LEU A 93 3.17 -3.81 3.10
C LEU A 93 2.69 -5.02 3.92
N SER A 94 1.85 -4.78 4.93
CA SER A 94 1.38 -5.79 5.87
C SER A 94 0.50 -6.83 5.19
N ASP A 95 -0.41 -6.38 4.31
CA ASP A 95 -1.29 -7.29 3.59
C ASP A 95 -0.55 -8.11 2.53
N LEU A 96 0.21 -7.44 1.65
CA LEU A 96 0.78 -8.10 0.47
C LEU A 96 2.03 -8.92 0.75
N TYR A 97 2.84 -8.54 1.75
CA TYR A 97 4.18 -9.11 1.92
C TYR A 97 4.42 -9.74 3.29
N LEU A 98 3.71 -9.30 4.33
CA LEU A 98 3.87 -9.85 5.69
C LEU A 98 2.76 -10.84 6.08
N ALA A 99 1.73 -11.00 5.24
CA ALA A 99 0.56 -11.83 5.51
C ALA A 99 -0.10 -11.51 6.86
N ASP A 100 -0.14 -10.23 7.23
CA ASP A 100 -0.74 -9.72 8.47
C ASP A 100 -1.95 -8.82 8.14
N PRO A 101 -3.13 -9.42 7.86
CA PRO A 101 -4.34 -8.67 7.52
C PRO A 101 -4.88 -7.83 8.67
N GLY A 102 -4.62 -8.21 9.93
CA GLY A 102 -5.07 -7.45 11.10
C GLY A 102 -4.31 -6.14 11.23
N ARG A 103 -3.00 -6.20 11.06
CA ARG A 103 -2.15 -5.00 11.00
C ARG A 103 -2.48 -4.14 9.79
N ALA A 104 -2.73 -4.76 8.63
CA ALA A 104 -3.13 -4.04 7.43
C ALA A 104 -4.43 -3.25 7.62
N LEU A 105 -5.45 -3.92 8.18
CA LEU A 105 -6.75 -3.31 8.46
C LEU A 105 -6.60 -2.10 9.39
N THR A 106 -5.87 -2.27 10.50
CA THR A 106 -5.62 -1.19 11.46
C THR A 106 -4.96 0.02 10.79
N ALA A 107 -3.95 -0.21 9.95
CA ALA A 107 -3.23 0.87 9.28
C ALA A 107 -4.11 1.60 8.25
N PHE A 108 -4.92 0.87 7.48
CA PHE A 108 -5.84 1.49 6.52
C PHE A 108 -6.99 2.26 7.19
N GLU A 109 -7.51 1.77 8.32
CA GLU A 109 -8.52 2.49 9.11
C GLU A 109 -7.96 3.81 9.64
N HIS A 110 -6.73 3.83 10.15
CA HIS A 110 -6.06 5.08 10.54
C HIS A 110 -5.84 6.02 9.37
N TYR A 111 -5.38 5.52 8.22
CA TYR A 111 -5.26 6.33 7.00
C TYR A 111 -6.60 7.00 6.65
N GLN A 112 -7.70 6.22 6.64
CA GLN A 112 -9.02 6.72 6.30
C GLN A 112 -9.54 7.76 7.32
N GLN A 113 -9.20 7.62 8.61
CA GLN A 113 -9.53 8.64 9.62
C GLN A 113 -8.83 9.98 9.34
N LEU A 114 -7.60 9.96 8.82
CA LEU A 114 -6.82 11.16 8.52
C LEU A 114 -7.24 11.84 7.21
N THR A 115 -7.57 11.06 6.18
CA THR A 115 -7.80 11.57 4.82
C THR A 115 -9.28 11.66 4.44
N GLY A 116 -10.17 11.02 5.19
CA GLY A 116 -11.54 10.77 4.76
C GLY A 116 -11.62 9.64 3.74
N GLU A 117 -12.76 9.58 3.04
CA GLU A 117 -13.06 8.46 2.14
C GLU A 117 -12.16 8.45 0.88
N ASP A 118 -11.34 7.41 0.77
CA ASP A 118 -10.50 7.09 -0.39
C ASP A 118 -10.99 5.75 -0.97
N LYS A 119 -11.58 5.76 -2.18
CA LYS A 119 -12.28 4.60 -2.77
C LYS A 119 -11.44 3.32 -2.78
N PRO A 120 -10.18 3.32 -3.28
CA PRO A 120 -9.27 2.18 -3.16
C PRO A 120 -9.16 1.64 -1.74
N VAL A 121 -8.90 2.51 -0.76
CA VAL A 121 -8.65 2.10 0.63
C VAL A 121 -9.93 1.59 1.29
N SER A 122 -11.08 2.21 1.02
CA SER A 122 -12.39 1.70 1.45
C SER A 122 -12.65 0.28 0.96
N GLY A 123 -12.27 -0.02 -0.28
CA GLY A 123 -12.36 -1.37 -0.86
C GLY A 123 -11.46 -2.37 -0.13
N TRP A 124 -10.21 -2.01 0.14
CA TRP A 124 -9.27 -2.85 0.89
C TRP A 124 -9.73 -3.09 2.33
N ILE A 125 -10.24 -2.07 3.03
CA ILE A 125 -10.82 -2.23 4.38
C ILE A 125 -11.99 -3.21 4.36
N ALA A 126 -12.89 -3.10 3.38
CA ALA A 126 -14.04 -3.98 3.25
C ALA A 126 -13.62 -5.45 3.04
N GLU A 127 -12.65 -5.68 2.14
CA GLU A 127 -12.10 -7.01 1.85
C GLU A 127 -11.34 -7.61 3.05
N LEU A 128 -10.50 -6.82 3.73
CA LEU A 128 -9.77 -7.26 4.92
C LEU A 128 -10.72 -7.62 6.08
N ARG A 129 -11.79 -6.85 6.28
CA ARG A 129 -12.82 -7.18 7.27
C ARG A 129 -13.50 -8.51 6.96
N GLN A 130 -13.82 -8.78 5.69
CA GLN A 130 -14.37 -10.08 5.29
C GLN A 130 -13.40 -11.23 5.57
N ARG A 131 -12.11 -11.08 5.21
CA ARG A 131 -11.06 -12.08 5.49
C ARG A 131 -10.91 -12.38 6.98
N LEU A 132 -11.12 -11.38 7.83
CA LEU A 132 -11.04 -11.48 9.30
C LEU A 132 -12.37 -11.90 9.96
N GLY A 133 -13.43 -12.17 9.19
CA GLY A 133 -14.74 -12.51 9.73
C GLY A 133 -15.46 -11.35 10.45
N MET A 134 -15.05 -10.11 10.19
CA MET A 134 -15.68 -8.91 10.74
C MET A 134 -16.74 -8.40 9.74
N PRO A 135 -18.02 -8.33 10.14
CA PRO A 135 -19.06 -7.84 9.23
C PRO A 135 -18.84 -6.35 8.90
N LEU A 136 -19.14 -5.97 7.64
CA LEU A 136 -19.15 -4.58 7.23
C LEU A 136 -20.07 -3.78 8.17
N LYS A 137 -19.56 -2.68 8.72
CA LYS A 137 -20.40 -1.69 9.40
C LYS A 137 -21.37 -1.14 8.35
N ARG A 138 -22.57 -1.72 8.27
CA ARG A 138 -23.63 -1.21 7.38
C ARG A 138 -23.80 0.27 7.72
N PRO A 139 -23.85 1.17 6.73
CA PRO A 139 -24.23 2.55 7.01
C PRO A 139 -25.54 2.48 7.79
N ALA A 140 -25.60 3.18 8.93
CA ALA A 140 -26.83 3.28 9.71
C ALA A 140 -27.93 3.68 8.71
N PRO A 141 -29.12 3.05 8.77
CA PRO A 141 -30.22 3.47 7.91
C PRO A 141 -30.35 4.98 8.05
N ALA A 142 -30.34 5.69 6.92
CA ALA A 142 -30.56 7.13 6.92
C ALA A 142 -31.77 7.40 7.81
N ALA A 143 -31.59 8.22 8.84
CA ALA A 143 -32.68 8.61 9.72
C ALA A 143 -33.84 9.04 8.81
N PRO A 144 -35.07 8.54 9.02
CA PRO A 144 -36.19 8.91 8.17
C PRO A 144 -36.25 10.44 8.15
N ALA A 145 -36.16 11.02 6.96
CA ALA A 145 -36.35 12.44 6.80
C ALA A 145 -37.70 12.79 7.44
N ASN A 146 -37.67 13.67 8.45
CA ASN A 146 -38.83 14.26 9.12
C ASN A 146 -40.00 14.37 8.14
N GLY A 147 -41.11 13.66 8.36
CA GLY A 147 -42.08 14.07 9.38
C GLY A 147 -43.00 15.13 8.78
N ASN A 148 -43.95 14.73 7.93
CA ASN A 148 -45.07 15.58 7.56
C ASN A 148 -46.21 15.32 8.58
N PRO A 149 -46.60 16.30 9.42
CA PRO A 149 -47.72 16.13 10.33
C PRO A 149 -49.01 16.47 9.58
N GLY A 150 -49.71 15.45 9.11
CA GLY A 150 -50.99 15.66 8.43
C GLY A 150 -51.45 14.40 7.76
N ASP A 151 -52.02 13.50 8.56
CA ASP A 151 -53.32 12.87 8.30
C ASP A 151 -53.55 11.77 9.34
N ALA A 152 -54.25 12.16 10.41
CA ALA A 152 -54.87 11.21 11.30
C ALA A 152 -56.29 10.93 10.77
N ALA A 153 -56.56 9.68 10.40
CA ALA A 153 -57.84 9.05 10.67
C ALA A 153 -57.77 7.51 10.52
N PRO A 154 -58.58 6.76 11.30
CA PRO A 154 -58.25 5.41 11.73
C PRO A 154 -59.02 4.34 10.98
N THR A 155 -58.61 3.06 11.05
CA THR A 155 -59.57 1.94 11.17
C THR A 155 -58.94 0.64 11.67
N ASN A 156 -59.74 -0.03 12.50
CA ASN A 156 -59.61 -1.34 13.11
C ASN A 156 -59.32 -2.51 12.14
N GLY A 157 -58.77 -3.60 12.69
CA GLY A 157 -59.43 -4.92 12.51
C GLY A 157 -58.61 -6.10 11.97
N ASN A 158 -57.97 -6.81 12.91
CA ASN A 158 -57.82 -8.28 13.01
C ASN A 158 -56.97 -9.10 11.98
N PRO A 159 -56.29 -10.20 12.42
CA PRO A 159 -55.39 -11.01 11.63
C PRO A 159 -56.07 -12.28 11.06
N GLY A 160 -55.46 -12.89 10.03
CA GLY A 160 -55.86 -14.21 9.53
C GLY A 160 -55.26 -14.59 8.18
N ASP A 161 -54.36 -15.57 8.22
CA ASP A 161 -54.06 -16.63 7.24
C ASP A 161 -53.94 -16.33 5.73
N ALA A 162 -52.75 -16.62 5.18
CA ALA A 162 -52.56 -17.62 4.11
C ALA A 162 -51.08 -17.71 3.66
N ALA A 163 -50.48 -18.88 3.87
CA ALA A 163 -49.28 -19.36 3.15
C ALA A 163 -49.68 -19.93 1.77
N PRO A 164 -48.80 -20.60 1.00
CA PRO A 164 -47.39 -20.34 0.64
C PRO A 164 -47.26 -20.15 -0.89
N THR A 165 -46.14 -19.62 -1.39
CA THR A 165 -45.84 -19.72 -2.84
C THR A 165 -44.34 -19.71 -3.14
N THR A 166 -43.89 -20.92 -3.50
CA THR A 166 -42.91 -21.32 -4.53
C THR A 166 -41.66 -20.47 -4.83
N ALA A 167 -40.52 -21.11 -4.59
CA ALA A 167 -39.24 -20.85 -5.25
C ALA A 167 -39.28 -21.17 -6.76
N PRO A 168 -38.32 -20.62 -7.51
CA PRO A 168 -37.55 -21.46 -8.43
C PRO A 168 -36.05 -21.33 -8.18
N GLY A 169 -35.36 -22.47 -8.25
CA GLY A 169 -33.91 -22.54 -8.19
C GLY A 169 -33.26 -22.01 -9.47
N ALA A 170 -32.05 -21.50 -9.32
CA ALA A 170 -31.09 -21.29 -10.40
C ALA A 170 -29.67 -21.57 -9.87
N PRO A 171 -28.76 -22.04 -10.74
CA PRO A 171 -27.68 -22.95 -10.36
C PRO A 171 -26.44 -22.27 -9.79
N ALA A 172 -25.67 -23.08 -9.06
CA ALA A 172 -24.32 -22.80 -8.62
C ALA A 172 -23.40 -22.49 -9.82
N SER A 173 -22.71 -21.36 -9.75
CA SER A 173 -21.57 -21.05 -10.63
C SER A 173 -20.27 -21.28 -9.86
N GLU A 174 -19.48 -22.21 -10.37
CA GLU A 174 -18.16 -22.60 -9.90
C GLU A 174 -17.17 -21.42 -9.81
N PRO A 175 -16.14 -21.50 -8.95
CA PRO A 175 -15.10 -20.48 -8.84
C PRO A 175 -14.22 -20.47 -10.10
N ARG A 176 -14.08 -19.27 -10.69
CA ARG A 176 -13.22 -19.01 -11.85
C ARG A 176 -11.74 -19.18 -11.45
N ALA A 177 -11.05 -20.05 -12.18
CA ALA A 177 -9.65 -20.39 -12.00
C ALA A 177 -8.71 -19.17 -12.02
N ALA A 178 -7.66 -19.23 -11.19
CA ALA A 178 -6.56 -18.28 -11.17
C ALA A 178 -5.79 -18.27 -12.51
N PRO A 179 -5.19 -17.14 -12.90
CA PRO A 179 -4.31 -17.10 -14.08
C PRO A 179 -2.98 -17.81 -13.78
N GLU A 180 -2.54 -18.67 -14.71
CA GLU A 180 -1.24 -19.34 -14.67
C GLU A 180 -0.07 -18.34 -14.70
N PRO A 181 1.07 -18.65 -14.05
CA PRO A 181 2.27 -17.83 -14.13
C PRO A 181 2.90 -17.90 -15.53
N ALA A 182 3.33 -16.74 -16.03
CA ALA A 182 4.02 -16.61 -17.31
C ALA A 182 5.31 -17.43 -17.36
N SER A 183 5.44 -18.24 -18.41
CA SER A 183 6.65 -19.00 -18.75
C SER A 183 7.86 -18.08 -18.91
N GLN A 184 8.92 -18.35 -18.15
CA GLN A 184 10.23 -17.74 -18.36
C GLN A 184 10.89 -18.33 -19.63
N PRO A 185 11.64 -17.55 -20.42
CA PRO A 185 12.46 -18.12 -21.49
C PRO A 185 13.71 -18.80 -20.90
N ALA A 186 14.06 -19.94 -21.49
CA ALA A 186 15.23 -20.76 -21.14
C ALA A 186 16.58 -19.99 -21.31
N PRO A 187 17.63 -20.35 -20.56
CA PRO A 187 18.95 -19.77 -20.74
C PRO A 187 19.55 -20.24 -22.07
N GLY A 188 20.08 -19.29 -22.85
CA GLY A 188 20.75 -19.55 -24.11
C GLY A 188 22.03 -20.36 -23.93
N ASP A 189 22.19 -21.37 -24.79
CA ASP A 189 23.41 -22.14 -24.93
C ASP A 189 24.59 -21.23 -25.33
N GLY A 190 25.56 -21.15 -24.43
CA GLY A 190 26.88 -20.62 -24.73
C GLY A 190 27.62 -21.59 -25.64
N VAL A 191 28.05 -21.09 -26.81
CA VAL A 191 29.04 -21.77 -27.64
C VAL A 191 30.26 -20.88 -27.75
N ALA A 192 31.36 -21.36 -27.18
CA ALA A 192 32.68 -20.80 -27.33
C ALA A 192 33.12 -20.82 -28.80
N SER A 193 33.79 -19.76 -29.25
CA SER A 193 34.76 -19.91 -30.33
C SER A 193 35.97 -19.01 -30.13
N SER A 194 37.09 -19.68 -30.26
CA SER A 194 38.48 -19.31 -30.05
C SER A 194 39.08 -18.48 -31.19
N GLY A 195 40.12 -17.71 -30.87
CA GLY A 195 41.07 -17.09 -31.79
C GLY A 195 41.26 -15.62 -31.45
N GLY A 196 42.39 -15.11 -30.96
CA GLY A 196 43.78 -15.52 -31.13
C GLY A 196 44.53 -14.32 -31.70
N SER A 197 45.43 -13.72 -30.92
CA SER A 197 46.72 -13.15 -31.36
C SER A 197 47.33 -12.28 -30.27
N VAL A 198 48.48 -12.74 -29.79
CA VAL A 198 49.39 -12.06 -28.88
C VAL A 198 50.21 -11.07 -29.70
N SER A 199 50.08 -9.77 -29.44
CA SER A 199 51.04 -8.77 -29.92
C SER A 199 52.17 -8.63 -28.90
N ARG A 200 53.38 -8.97 -29.35
CA ARG A 200 54.64 -8.86 -28.63
C ARG A 200 55.27 -7.48 -28.87
N ALA A 201 56.04 -7.06 -27.89
CA ALA A 201 56.64 -5.74 -27.68
C ALA A 201 57.62 -5.24 -28.76
N GLY A 202 57.69 -3.90 -28.82
CA GLY A 202 58.84 -2.99 -29.01
C GLY A 202 60.18 -3.51 -29.51
N GLY A 203 60.68 -2.82 -30.54
CA GLY A 203 62.03 -2.82 -31.08
C GLY A 203 62.07 -1.97 -32.34
#